data_AF-A0A6L6TAX8-F1
#
_entry.id   AF-A0A6L6TAX8-F1
#
_cell.length_a   1.000
_cell.length_b   1.000
_cell.length_c   1.000
_cell.angle_alpha   90.00
_cell.angle_beta   90.00
_cell.angle_gamma   90.00
#
_symmetry.space_group_name_H-M   'P 1'
#
loop_
_entity.id
_entity.type
_entity.pdbx_description
1 polymer ?
#
loop_
_entity_poly.entity_id
_entity_poly.type
_entity_poly.pdbx_seq_one_letter_code
_entity_poly.pdbx_strand_id
1 'polypeptide(L)'
;MPSHPTRHTIARQWQLLKLLPGRHPGMSSTQLQAALSSVGHSTSKRTVERDLVELSALFPLHCNSKGMPYGWYWQPGLSLGEARHLQPDALSPVRQVVLRAWVDDALARRLEHQPLSTDMQLTPQQDGGASLQATVDDGRALMGWLLSQAGSIRVQGPQALREALLEQMRQSLALHDDCQ
;
A
#
# COMPACT_ATOMS: atom_id res chain seq x y z
N MET A 1 29.67 -17.73 -13.01
CA MET A 1 28.30 -17.69 -13.56
C MET A 1 27.32 -18.16 -12.48
N PRO A 2 26.41 -17.33 -11.93
CA PRO A 2 25.52 -17.81 -10.89
C PRO A 2 24.29 -18.49 -11.50
N SER A 3 24.35 -19.83 -11.52
CA SER A 3 23.28 -20.80 -11.27
C SER A 3 21.81 -20.41 -11.57
N HIS A 4 21.34 -20.77 -12.76
CA HIS A 4 19.91 -20.95 -13.10
C HIS A 4 19.05 -21.71 -12.06
N PRO A 5 19.52 -22.71 -11.27
CA PRO A 5 18.66 -23.45 -10.34
C PRO A 5 18.09 -22.62 -9.17
N THR A 6 18.79 -21.59 -8.68
CA THR A 6 18.31 -20.78 -7.54
C THR A 6 17.13 -19.91 -7.93
N ARG A 7 17.18 -19.27 -9.11
CA ARG A 7 16.06 -18.49 -9.66
C ARG A 7 14.84 -19.36 -9.90
N HIS A 8 15.03 -20.60 -10.38
CA HIS A 8 13.94 -21.54 -10.61
C HIS A 8 13.30 -22.02 -9.30
N THR A 9 14.10 -22.19 -8.24
CA THR A 9 13.61 -22.58 -6.91
C THR A 9 12.78 -21.48 -6.27
N ILE A 10 13.27 -20.23 -6.30
CA ILE A 10 12.54 -19.07 -5.78
C ILE A 10 11.23 -18.87 -6.55
N ALA A 11 11.28 -18.86 -7.88
CA ALA A 11 10.08 -18.69 -8.70
C ALA A 11 9.01 -19.75 -8.40
N ARG A 12 9.43 -21.01 -8.23
CA ARG A 12 8.53 -22.10 -7.86
C ARG A 12 7.94 -21.93 -6.46
N GLN A 13 8.77 -21.60 -5.46
CA GLN A 13 8.31 -21.36 -4.08
C GLN A 13 7.30 -20.21 -4.02
N TRP A 14 7.55 -19.13 -4.76
CA TRP A 14 6.59 -18.03 -4.91
C TRP A 14 5.28 -18.47 -5.56
N GLN A 15 5.35 -19.29 -6.61
CA GLN A 15 4.15 -19.81 -7.26
C GLN A 15 3.36 -20.73 -6.33
N LEU A 16 4.05 -21.52 -5.51
CA LEU A 16 3.44 -22.39 -4.49
C LEU A 16 2.65 -21.57 -3.45
N LEU A 17 3.23 -20.47 -2.95
CA LEU A 17 2.57 -19.56 -2.01
C LEU A 17 1.27 -18.97 -2.59
N LYS A 18 1.25 -18.63 -3.88
CA LYS A 18 0.06 -18.11 -4.58
C LYS A 18 -1.05 -19.16 -4.76
N LEU A 19 -0.70 -20.44 -4.84
CA LEU A 19 -1.64 -21.54 -5.04
C LEU A 19 -2.29 -22.01 -3.73
N LEU A 20 -1.69 -21.73 -2.58
CA LEU A 20 -2.20 -22.15 -1.29
C LEU A 20 -3.50 -21.41 -0.91
N PRO A 21 -4.56 -22.12 -0.48
CA PRO A 21 -5.82 -21.51 -0.09
C PRO A 21 -5.73 -20.83 1.28
N GLY A 22 -6.57 -19.80 1.48
CA GLY A 22 -6.67 -19.05 2.75
C GLY A 22 -7.47 -19.71 3.88
N ARG A 23 -7.95 -20.95 3.68
CA ARG A 23 -8.84 -21.65 4.62
C ARG A 23 -8.59 -23.16 4.63
N HIS A 24 -8.92 -23.79 5.75
CA HIS A 24 -9.03 -25.23 5.86
C HIS A 24 -10.15 -25.76 4.92
N PRO A 25 -10.05 -27.01 4.39
CA PRO A 25 -9.06 -28.03 4.70
C PRO A 25 -7.74 -27.95 3.92
N GLY A 26 -7.59 -26.99 3.00
CA GLY A 26 -6.34 -26.78 2.24
C GLY A 26 -6.24 -27.52 0.90
N MET A 27 -5.08 -27.43 0.26
CA MET A 27 -4.73 -28.18 -0.95
C MET A 27 -3.64 -29.23 -0.65
N SER A 28 -3.79 -30.44 -1.16
CA SER A 28 -2.78 -31.48 -0.98
C SER A 28 -1.53 -31.24 -1.83
N SER A 29 -0.40 -31.81 -1.41
CA SER A 29 0.86 -31.71 -2.15
C SER A 29 0.76 -32.27 -3.58
N THR A 30 -0.11 -33.26 -3.81
CA THR A 30 -0.39 -33.79 -5.16
C THR A 30 -1.15 -32.78 -6.01
N GLN A 31 -2.16 -32.11 -5.44
CA GLN A 31 -2.91 -31.06 -6.14
C GLN A 31 -2.02 -29.84 -6.44
N LEU A 32 -1.16 -29.45 -5.51
CA LEU A 32 -0.20 -28.35 -5.70
C LEU A 32 0.85 -28.70 -6.75
N GLN A 33 1.30 -29.96 -6.81
CA GLN A 33 2.23 -30.42 -7.85
C GLN A 33 1.59 -30.38 -9.25
N ALA A 34 0.33 -30.83 -9.38
CA ALA A 34 -0.41 -30.74 -10.63
C ALA A 34 -0.61 -29.28 -11.07
N ALA A 35 -0.95 -28.39 -10.13
CA ALA A 35 -1.13 -26.97 -10.37
C ALA A 35 0.18 -26.24 -10.71
N LEU A 36 1.32 -26.65 -10.14
CA LEU A 36 2.62 -26.12 -10.54
C LEU A 36 2.99 -26.56 -11.96
N SER A 37 2.69 -27.81 -12.31
CA SER A 37 2.96 -28.36 -13.63
C SER A 37 2.17 -27.64 -14.73
N SER A 38 0.90 -27.28 -14.46
CA SER A 38 0.08 -26.52 -15.41
C SER A 38 0.57 -25.08 -15.64
N VAL A 39 1.34 -24.52 -14.71
CA VAL A 39 1.95 -23.18 -14.80
C VAL A 39 3.40 -23.24 -15.30
N GLY A 40 3.86 -24.41 -15.77
CA GLY A 40 5.19 -24.58 -16.38
C GLY A 40 6.33 -24.91 -15.41
N HIS A 41 6.02 -25.22 -14.14
CA HIS A 41 6.99 -25.66 -13.14
C HIS A 41 6.92 -27.17 -12.90
N SER A 42 7.52 -27.95 -13.80
CA SER A 42 7.60 -29.42 -13.66
C SER A 42 8.43 -29.79 -12.43
N THR A 43 7.77 -30.37 -11.42
CA THR A 43 8.42 -30.84 -10.18
C THR A 43 7.76 -32.07 -9.61
N SER A 44 8.50 -32.75 -8.72
CA SER A 44 8.01 -33.93 -8.01
C SER A 44 7.19 -33.54 -6.77
N LYS A 45 6.29 -34.43 -6.34
CA LYS A 45 5.56 -34.29 -5.06
C LYS A 45 6.51 -34.08 -3.87
N ARG A 46 7.62 -34.83 -3.82
CA ARG A 46 8.65 -34.71 -2.77
C ARG A 46 9.29 -33.32 -2.73
N THR A 47 9.48 -32.70 -3.89
CA THR A 47 10.00 -31.32 -3.99
C THR A 47 8.99 -30.32 -3.44
N VAL A 48 7.70 -30.49 -3.76
CA VAL A 48 6.61 -29.66 -3.23
C VAL A 48 6.48 -29.81 -1.72
N GLU A 49 6.52 -31.03 -1.19
CA GLU A 49 6.49 -31.29 0.25
C GLU A 49 7.67 -30.63 0.98
N ARG A 50 8.88 -30.75 0.44
CA ARG A 50 10.07 -30.09 0.99
C ARG A 50 9.94 -28.57 0.99
N ASP A 51 9.52 -27.99 -0.14
CA ASP A 51 9.36 -26.54 -0.29
C ASP A 51 8.27 -26.02 0.67
N LEU A 52 7.17 -26.77 0.90
CA LEU A 52 6.14 -26.42 1.89
C LEU A 52 6.67 -26.42 3.32
N VAL A 53 7.50 -27.40 3.68
CA VAL A 53 8.16 -27.45 4.99
C VAL A 53 9.10 -26.26 5.17
N GLU A 54 9.95 -25.97 4.17
CA GLU A 54 10.85 -24.80 4.18
C GLU A 54 10.06 -23.48 4.30
N LEU A 55 8.97 -23.34 3.54
CA LEU A 55 8.12 -22.14 3.57
C LEU A 55 7.35 -22.01 4.89
N SER A 56 6.94 -23.11 5.52
CA SER A 56 6.24 -23.08 6.82
C SER A 56 7.13 -22.59 7.97
N ALA A 57 8.45 -22.62 7.81
CA ALA A 57 9.38 -22.03 8.77
C ALA A 57 9.43 -20.48 8.67
N LEU A 58 9.01 -19.92 7.54
CA LEU A 58 9.09 -18.47 7.25
C LEU A 58 7.71 -17.80 7.19
N PHE A 59 6.67 -18.55 6.85
CA PHE A 59 5.31 -18.07 6.61
C PHE A 59 4.30 -18.84 7.47
N PRO A 60 3.18 -18.22 7.87
CA PRO A 60 2.13 -18.87 8.68
C PRO A 60 1.31 -19.90 7.87
N LEU A 61 1.97 -20.96 7.42
CA LEU A 61 1.38 -22.08 6.71
C LEU A 61 1.08 -23.22 7.67
N HIS A 62 -0.08 -23.85 7.51
CA HIS A 62 -0.49 -25.00 8.29
C HIS A 62 -0.76 -26.22 7.42
N CYS A 63 -0.35 -27.38 7.93
CA CYS A 63 -0.69 -28.68 7.38
C CYS A 63 -1.87 -29.27 8.17
N ASN A 64 -2.99 -29.47 7.49
CA ASN A 64 -4.13 -30.18 8.04
C ASN A 64 -3.88 -31.70 7.98
N SER A 65 -3.43 -32.27 9.10
CA SER A 65 -3.22 -33.71 9.26
C SER A 65 -4.47 -34.49 9.71
N LYS A 66 -5.62 -33.82 9.87
CA LYS A 66 -6.85 -34.43 10.41
C LYS A 66 -7.60 -35.33 9.41
N GLY A 67 -7.18 -35.39 8.15
CA GLY A 67 -7.75 -36.26 7.13
C GLY A 67 -6.81 -36.42 5.94
N MET A 68 -6.81 -37.59 5.31
CA MET A 68 -6.02 -37.87 4.11
C MET A 68 -6.85 -37.53 2.85
N PRO A 69 -6.28 -36.86 1.84
CA PRO A 69 -4.90 -36.35 1.77
C PRO A 69 -4.68 -35.09 2.62
N TYR A 70 -3.50 -34.98 3.23
CA TYR A 70 -3.13 -33.81 4.03
C TYR A 70 -3.16 -32.53 3.20
N GLY A 71 -3.87 -31.52 3.69
CA GLY A 71 -4.06 -30.25 2.99
C GLY A 71 -3.22 -29.14 3.60
N TRP A 72 -2.50 -28.40 2.76
CA TRP A 72 -1.75 -27.21 3.14
C TRP A 72 -2.60 -25.96 2.88
N TYR A 73 -2.57 -25.02 3.80
CA TYR A 73 -3.32 -23.77 3.72
C TYR A 73 -2.62 -22.66 4.51
N TRP A 74 -2.94 -21.41 4.19
CA TRP A 74 -2.57 -20.27 5.01
C TRP A 74 -3.39 -20.26 6.30
N GLN A 75 -2.74 -20.04 7.44
CA GLN A 75 -3.45 -19.84 8.69
C GLN A 75 -4.35 -18.60 8.59
N PRO A 76 -5.64 -18.68 8.94
CA PRO A 76 -6.50 -17.51 9.04
C PRO A 76 -5.97 -16.60 10.17
N GLY A 77 -5.75 -15.33 9.85
CA GLY A 77 -5.13 -14.35 10.75
C GLY A 77 -4.37 -13.25 10.02
N LEU A 78 -4.13 -13.43 8.72
CA LEU A 78 -3.75 -12.39 7.77
C LEU A 78 -4.63 -12.54 6.54
N SER A 79 -5.81 -11.94 6.55
CA SER A 79 -6.58 -11.86 5.32
C SER A 79 -5.86 -10.90 4.36
N LEU A 80 -5.74 -11.30 3.09
CA LEU A 80 -5.30 -10.38 2.04
C LEU A 80 -6.25 -9.16 1.92
N GLY A 81 -7.46 -9.27 2.48
CA GLY A 81 -8.41 -8.16 2.67
C GLY A 81 -7.97 -7.14 3.72
N GLU A 82 -7.36 -7.57 4.83
CA GLU A 82 -6.67 -6.69 5.78
C GLU A 82 -5.39 -6.10 5.16
N ALA A 83 -4.72 -6.88 4.29
CA ALA A 83 -3.59 -6.38 3.52
C ALA A 83 -3.98 -5.35 2.43
N ARG A 84 -5.25 -5.21 2.06
CA ARG A 84 -5.70 -4.05 1.23
C ARG A 84 -5.58 -2.73 1.98
N HIS A 85 -5.56 -2.77 3.31
CA HIS A 85 -5.24 -1.61 4.15
C HIS A 85 -3.75 -1.45 4.41
N LEU A 86 -2.94 -2.48 4.12
CA LEU A 86 -1.49 -2.35 4.01
C LEU A 86 -1.14 -1.72 2.65
N GLN A 87 -1.53 -0.45 2.48
CA GLN A 87 -0.68 0.45 1.70
C GLN A 87 0.71 0.41 2.38
N PRO A 88 1.83 0.43 1.64
CA PRO A 88 3.16 0.51 2.24
C PRO A 88 3.27 1.62 3.30
N ASP A 89 2.45 2.67 3.16
CA ASP A 89 2.36 3.82 4.05
C ASP A 89 1.59 3.56 5.37
N ALA A 90 0.74 2.53 5.46
CA ALA A 90 -0.11 2.26 6.63
C ALA A 90 0.63 1.75 7.87
N LEU A 91 1.90 1.37 7.71
CA LEU A 91 2.78 0.93 8.80
C LEU A 91 3.55 2.09 9.44
N SER A 92 3.45 3.30 8.89
CA SER A 92 4.01 4.51 9.51
C SER A 92 2.97 5.11 10.46
N PRO A 93 3.34 5.46 11.70
CA PRO A 93 2.43 6.18 12.58
C PRO A 93 2.02 7.47 11.88
N VAL A 94 0.72 7.62 11.62
CA VAL A 94 0.16 8.79 10.96
C VAL A 94 0.36 9.97 11.89
N ARG A 95 1.35 10.81 11.59
CA ARG A 95 1.58 12.03 12.36
C ARG A 95 0.49 13.01 11.96
N GLN A 96 -0.31 13.46 12.91
CA GLN A 96 -1.29 14.51 12.64
C GLN A 96 -0.62 15.88 12.72
N VAL A 97 -0.95 16.74 11.77
CA VAL A 97 -0.45 18.11 11.71
C VAL A 97 -1.63 19.06 11.58
N VAL A 98 -1.51 20.21 12.24
CA VAL A 98 -2.45 21.31 12.08
C VAL A 98 -2.06 22.07 10.81
N LEU A 99 -2.76 21.78 9.72
CA LEU A 99 -2.64 22.52 8.47
C LEU A 99 -3.25 23.90 8.66
N ARG A 100 -2.45 24.94 8.46
CA ARG A 100 -2.89 26.34 8.36
C ARG A 100 -2.60 26.82 6.95
N ALA A 101 -3.63 27.24 6.23
CA ALA A 101 -3.49 27.70 4.85
C ALA A 101 -4.51 28.78 4.53
N TRP A 102 -4.16 29.66 3.61
CA TRP A 102 -5.15 30.50 2.94
C TRP A 102 -5.68 29.75 1.72
N VAL A 103 -6.99 29.84 1.46
CA VAL A 103 -7.67 29.26 0.30
C VAL A 103 -8.49 30.33 -0.40
N ASP A 104 -8.65 30.22 -1.71
CA ASP A 104 -9.55 31.11 -2.46
C ASP A 104 -11.04 30.82 -2.15
N ASP A 105 -11.93 31.70 -2.60
CA ASP A 105 -13.37 31.58 -2.36
C ASP A 105 -14.00 30.31 -2.98
N ALA A 106 -13.44 29.82 -4.09
CA ALA A 106 -13.95 28.63 -4.77
C ALA A 106 -13.60 27.35 -4.00
N LEU A 107 -12.39 27.27 -3.47
CA LEU A 107 -11.94 26.19 -2.61
C LEU A 107 -12.61 26.25 -1.24
N ALA A 108 -12.81 27.45 -0.66
CA ALA A 108 -13.56 27.63 0.58
C ALA A 108 -14.98 27.04 0.48
N ARG A 109 -15.74 27.41 -0.57
CA ARG A 109 -17.09 26.86 -0.82
C ARG A 109 -17.11 25.34 -0.99
N ARG A 110 -16.07 24.76 -1.62
CA ARG A 110 -15.97 23.28 -1.74
C ARG A 110 -15.72 22.63 -0.38
N LEU A 111 -14.84 23.20 0.42
CA LEU A 111 -14.50 22.69 1.75
C LEU A 111 -15.69 22.77 2.71
N GLU A 112 -16.55 23.78 2.60
CA GLU A 112 -17.81 23.85 3.37
C GLU A 112 -18.71 22.62 3.15
N HIS A 113 -18.72 22.05 1.94
CA HIS A 113 -19.51 20.87 1.59
C HIS A 113 -18.76 19.56 1.81
N GLN A 114 -17.42 19.60 1.77
CA GLN A 114 -16.53 18.45 1.88
C GLN A 114 -15.35 18.79 2.82
N PRO A 115 -15.59 18.76 4.15
CA PRO A 115 -14.56 19.10 5.12
C PRO A 115 -13.43 18.07 5.11
N LEU A 116 -12.19 18.54 5.31
CA LEU A 116 -11.02 17.67 5.43
C LEU A 116 -10.99 16.90 6.74
N SER A 117 -11.51 17.50 7.80
CA SER A 117 -11.52 16.95 9.16
C SER A 117 -12.71 17.50 9.94
N THR A 118 -13.06 16.84 11.04
CA THR A 118 -14.15 17.29 11.93
C THR A 118 -13.82 18.57 12.68
N ASP A 119 -12.54 18.86 12.90
CA ASP A 119 -12.06 20.08 13.57
C ASP A 119 -11.76 21.23 12.59
N MET A 120 -12.13 21.08 11.32
CA MET A 120 -11.86 22.07 10.29
C MET A 120 -12.58 23.39 10.57
N GLN A 121 -11.83 24.49 10.53
CA GLN A 121 -12.34 25.85 10.64
C GLN A 121 -11.96 26.67 9.41
N LEU A 122 -12.94 27.35 8.84
CA LEU A 122 -12.78 28.31 7.76
C LEU A 122 -13.18 29.69 8.27
N THR A 123 -12.24 30.62 8.28
CA THR A 123 -12.49 32.02 8.65
C THR A 123 -12.33 32.91 7.42
N PRO A 124 -13.39 33.56 6.92
CA PRO A 124 -13.28 34.45 5.77
C PRO A 124 -12.36 35.62 6.08
N GLN A 125 -11.48 36.00 5.13
CA GLN A 125 -10.55 37.12 5.26
C GLN A 125 -11.00 38.34 4.45
N GLN A 126 -10.66 39.53 4.96
CA GLN A 126 -11.03 40.80 4.32
C GLN A 126 -10.34 41.02 2.96
N ASP A 127 -9.17 40.41 2.75
CA ASP A 127 -8.38 40.50 1.51
C ASP A 127 -8.83 39.50 0.42
N GLY A 128 -9.97 38.83 0.61
CA GLY A 128 -10.49 37.78 -0.25
C GLY A 128 -10.06 36.37 0.17
N GLY A 129 -10.90 35.37 -0.10
CA GLY A 129 -10.69 33.99 0.33
C GLY A 129 -10.92 33.74 1.82
N ALA A 130 -10.44 32.60 2.30
CA ALA A 130 -10.60 32.16 3.68
C ALA A 130 -9.31 31.57 4.27
N SER A 131 -9.12 31.75 5.58
CA SER A 131 -8.11 31.04 6.35
C SER A 131 -8.67 29.68 6.78
N LEU A 132 -8.03 28.61 6.31
CA LEU A 132 -8.29 27.22 6.66
C LEU A 132 -7.37 26.78 7.79
N GLN A 133 -7.95 26.19 8.84
CA GLN A 133 -7.25 25.44 9.86
C GLN A 133 -7.91 24.06 10.02
N ALA A 134 -7.14 22.98 9.90
CA ALA A 134 -7.64 21.61 10.07
C ALA A 134 -6.55 20.69 10.61
N THR A 135 -6.90 19.72 11.45
CA THR A 135 -5.99 18.63 11.81
C THR A 135 -6.10 17.53 10.76
N VAL A 136 -5.00 17.31 10.05
CA VAL A 136 -4.92 16.37 8.92
C VAL A 136 -3.74 15.42 9.11
N ASP A 137 -3.86 14.28 8.47
CA ASP A 137 -2.82 13.25 8.48
C ASP A 137 -1.64 13.67 7.58
N ASP A 138 -0.45 13.78 8.16
CA ASP A 138 0.79 14.12 7.46
C ASP A 138 1.30 12.90 6.67
N GLY A 139 0.97 12.86 5.39
CA GLY A 139 1.32 11.78 4.50
C GLY A 139 1.05 12.09 3.04
N ARG A 140 1.18 11.07 2.18
CA ARG A 140 1.02 11.22 0.73
C ARG A 140 -0.36 11.66 0.30
N ALA A 141 -1.42 11.27 1.02
CA ALA A 141 -2.78 11.70 0.72
C ALA A 141 -2.92 13.23 0.84
N LEU A 142 -2.39 13.81 1.93
CA LEU A 142 -2.34 15.26 2.12
C LEU A 142 -1.52 15.95 1.04
N MET A 143 -0.32 15.44 0.74
CA MET A 143 0.54 16.02 -0.30
C MET A 143 -0.14 16.00 -1.68
N GLY A 144 -0.75 14.87 -2.05
CA GLY A 144 -1.50 14.75 -3.31
C GLY A 144 -2.70 15.70 -3.37
N TRP A 145 -3.42 15.86 -2.27
CA TRP A 145 -4.50 16.84 -2.17
C TRP A 145 -3.99 18.27 -2.35
N LEU A 146 -2.91 18.66 -1.65
CA LEU A 146 -2.31 20.00 -1.78
C LEU A 146 -1.90 20.31 -3.22
N LEU A 147 -1.26 19.36 -3.90
CA LEU A 147 -0.85 19.50 -5.30
C LEU A 147 -2.05 19.61 -6.24
N SER A 148 -3.14 18.87 -5.97
CA SER A 148 -4.37 18.99 -6.76
C SER A 148 -5.05 20.36 -6.64
N GLN A 149 -4.74 21.12 -5.58
CA GLN A 149 -5.24 22.47 -5.36
C GLN A 149 -4.18 23.54 -5.67
N ALA A 150 -3.07 23.17 -6.34
CA ALA A 150 -2.01 24.08 -6.74
C ALA A 150 -2.57 25.31 -7.46
N GLY A 151 -2.39 26.49 -6.87
CA GLY A 151 -2.90 27.77 -7.39
C GLY A 151 -4.11 28.34 -6.63
N SER A 152 -4.87 27.49 -5.93
CA SER A 152 -6.04 27.90 -5.11
C SER A 152 -5.77 27.84 -3.61
N ILE A 153 -4.60 27.38 -3.20
CA ILE A 153 -4.18 27.26 -1.80
C ILE A 153 -2.79 27.84 -1.56
N ARG A 154 -2.60 28.48 -0.41
CA ARG A 154 -1.31 28.96 0.10
C ARG A 154 -1.09 28.42 1.50
N VAL A 155 -0.23 27.41 1.62
CA VAL A 155 0.14 26.81 2.92
C VAL A 155 0.95 27.82 3.74
N GLN A 156 0.46 28.14 4.93
CA GLN A 156 1.12 29.01 5.91
C GLN A 156 1.91 28.19 6.94
N GLY A 157 1.41 27.01 7.32
CA GLY A 157 2.11 26.09 8.19
C GLY A 157 1.49 24.69 8.22
N PRO A 158 2.25 23.67 8.68
CA PRO A 158 3.63 23.75 9.17
C PRO A 158 4.66 24.03 8.06
N GLN A 159 5.78 24.67 8.41
CA GLN A 159 6.77 25.15 7.44
C GLN A 159 7.40 24.02 6.62
N ALA A 160 7.68 22.87 7.25
CA ALA A 160 8.19 21.68 6.56
C ALA A 160 7.25 21.21 5.43
N LEU A 161 5.94 21.24 5.64
CA LEU A 161 4.95 20.84 4.63
C LEU A 161 4.94 21.82 3.45
N ARG A 162 5.04 23.12 3.74
CA ARG A 162 5.16 24.16 2.71
C ARG A 162 6.44 24.00 1.88
N GLU A 163 7.57 23.74 2.53
CA GLU A 163 8.85 23.53 1.85
C GLU A 163 8.80 22.30 0.95
N ALA A 164 8.23 21.18 1.44
CA ALA A 164 8.04 19.97 0.66
C ALA A 164 7.13 20.19 -0.56
N LEU A 165 6.03 20.93 -0.41
CA LEU A 165 5.12 21.28 -1.52
C LEU A 165 5.85 22.10 -2.60
N LEU A 166 6.61 23.12 -2.20
CA LEU A 166 7.36 23.98 -3.12
C LEU A 166 8.46 23.21 -3.85
N GLU A 167 9.18 22.34 -3.13
CA GLU A 167 10.22 21.51 -3.72
C GLU A 167 9.65 20.56 -4.77
N GLN A 168 8.53 19.90 -4.46
CA GLN A 168 7.89 19.00 -5.42
C GLN A 168 7.37 19.73 -6.67
N MET A 169 6.85 20.95 -6.52
CA MET A 169 6.48 21.79 -7.67
C MET A 169 7.69 22.19 -8.52
N ARG A 170 8.81 22.57 -7.89
CA ARG A 170 10.06 22.90 -8.61
C ARG A 170 10.60 21.70 -9.38
N GLN A 171 10.62 20.52 -8.77
CA GLN A 171 11.05 19.29 -9.45
C GLN A 171 10.16 18.98 -10.65
N SER A 172 8.84 19.16 -10.52
CA SER A 172 7.92 19.00 -11.64
C SER A 172 8.21 19.99 -12.77
N LEU A 173 8.48 21.26 -12.46
CA LEU A 173 8.82 22.26 -13.46
C LEU A 173 10.15 21.94 -14.17
N ALA A 174 11.20 21.57 -13.42
CA ALA A 174 12.51 21.23 -13.96
C ALA A 174 12.44 20.10 -15.00
N LEU A 175 11.63 19.06 -14.75
CA LEU A 175 11.42 17.96 -15.70
C LEU A 175 10.77 18.39 -17.03
N HIS A 176 10.07 19.53 -17.05
CA HIS A 176 9.44 20.07 -18.25
C HIS A 176 10.28 21.15 -18.94
N ASP A 177 11.20 21.79 -18.21
CA ASP A 177 12.13 22.78 -18.75
C ASP A 177 13.29 22.11 -19.53
N ASP A 178 13.69 20.88 -19.18
CA ASP A 178 14.79 20.13 -19.84
C ASP A 178 14.44 19.56 -21.24
N CYS A 179 13.34 19.99 -21.84
CA CYS A 179 12.97 19.67 -23.21
C CYS A 179 13.27 20.88 -24.13
N GLN A 180 14.56 21.21 -24.29
CA GLN A 180 15.06 22.12 -25.34
C GLN A 180 16.19 21.46 -26.12
#